data_AF-A0ABD6G6K4-F1
#
_entry.id   AF-A0ABD6G6K4-F1
#
_cell.length_a   1.000
_cell.length_b   1.000
_cell.length_c   1.000
_cell.angle_alpha   90.00
_cell.angle_beta   90.00
_cell.angle_gamma   90.00
#
_symmetry.space_group_name_H-M   'P 1'
#
loop_
_entity.id
_entity.type
_entity.pdbx_description
1 polymer ?
#
loop_
_entity_poly.entity_id
_entity_poly.type
_entity_poly.pdbx_seq_one_letter_code
_entity_poly.pdbx_strand_id
1 'polypeptide(L)'
;MHAIALKNGVIVGELKAHLDVDEKTVSHDPFPIVKERGREITPQYAYTKNGHLVVEQTVGVYEKASFELIPREGTTIYLLDGKNVDLNKIDYSSLRKYNGEILDSGFHAIIVKDNVIVGEMIIDIAVAVS
;
A
#
# COMPACT_ATOMS: atom_id res chain seq x y z
N MET A 1 11.47 -5.82 -16.28
CA MET A 1 12.31 -5.75 -17.51
C MET A 1 11.45 -5.28 -18.66
N HIS A 2 12.00 -4.42 -19.53
CA HIS A 2 11.31 -3.90 -20.71
C HIS A 2 12.20 -4.11 -21.93
N ALA A 3 11.69 -4.84 -22.93
CA ALA A 3 12.36 -5.08 -24.20
C ALA A 3 11.44 -4.74 -25.37
N ILE A 4 12.03 -4.27 -26.46
CA ILE A 4 11.32 -3.86 -27.68
C ILE A 4 11.78 -4.77 -28.82
N ALA A 5 10.83 -5.37 -29.53
CA ALA A 5 11.11 -6.15 -30.72
C ALA A 5 11.15 -5.23 -31.95
N LEU A 6 12.25 -5.29 -32.68
CA LEU A 6 12.46 -4.53 -33.91
C LEU A 6 12.49 -5.46 -35.13
N LYS A 7 11.88 -5.02 -36.24
CA LYS A 7 12.06 -5.62 -37.57
C LYS A 7 12.42 -4.49 -38.54
N ASN A 8 13.60 -4.57 -39.15
CA ASN A 8 14.14 -3.53 -40.05
C ASN A 8 14.17 -2.13 -39.43
N GLY A 9 14.49 -2.03 -38.14
CA GLY A 9 14.51 -0.75 -37.41
C GLY A 9 13.13 -0.22 -37.01
N VAL A 10 12.05 -0.93 -37.32
CA VAL A 10 10.68 -0.58 -36.91
C VAL A 10 10.27 -1.39 -35.69
N ILE A 11 9.67 -0.73 -34.70
CA ILE A 11 9.07 -1.39 -33.53
C ILE A 11 7.88 -2.22 -33.98
N VAL A 12 7.94 -3.53 -33.76
CA VAL A 12 6.89 -4.49 -34.12
C VAL A 12 6.27 -5.18 -32.91
N GLY A 13 6.78 -4.92 -31.71
CA GLY A 13 6.21 -5.42 -30.47
C GLY A 13 6.96 -4.93 -29.25
N GLU A 14 6.28 -4.94 -28.11
CA GLU A 14 6.81 -4.56 -26.80
C GLU A 14 6.62 -5.75 -25.85
N LEU A 15 7.70 -6.17 -25.18
CA LEU A 15 7.64 -7.15 -24.10
C LEU A 15 7.87 -6.42 -22.79
N LYS A 16 6.83 -6.36 -21.97
CA LYS A 16 6.92 -5.97 -20.56
C LYS A 16 6.89 -7.23 -19.72
N ALA A 17 8.02 -7.54 -19.11
CA ALA A 17 8.09 -8.61 -18.11
C ALA A 17 8.11 -7.97 -16.73
N HIS A 18 7.02 -8.16 -15.98
CA HIS A 18 7.01 -7.93 -14.55
C HIS A 18 7.64 -9.17 -13.91
N LEU A 19 8.80 -9.00 -13.29
CA LEU A 19 9.39 -10.05 -12.47
C LEU A 19 8.65 -10.00 -11.15
N ASP A 20 7.75 -10.97 -10.98
CA ASP A 20 7.13 -11.22 -9.69
C ASP A 20 8.18 -11.93 -8.84
N VAL A 21 8.79 -11.19 -7.92
CA VAL A 21 9.78 -11.75 -7.00
C VAL A 21 8.97 -12.44 -5.92
N ASP A 22 8.94 -13.78 -5.94
CA ASP A 22 8.22 -14.66 -5.01
C ASP A 22 8.10 -14.01 -3.62
N GLU A 23 6.90 -13.50 -3.30
CA GLU A 23 6.57 -12.59 -2.19
C GLU A 23 6.88 -13.16 -0.79
N LYS A 24 7.34 -14.41 -0.71
CA LYS A 24 7.62 -15.13 0.53
C LYS A 24 8.80 -14.59 1.35
N THR A 25 9.48 -13.53 0.91
CA THR A 25 10.64 -12.97 1.63
C THR A 25 10.60 -11.47 1.88
N VAL A 26 9.55 -10.75 1.48
CA VAL A 26 9.37 -9.37 1.95
C VAL A 26 8.79 -9.43 3.36
N SER A 27 9.61 -9.16 4.36
CA SER A 27 9.10 -8.95 5.71
C SER A 27 8.17 -7.74 5.70
N HIS A 28 6.88 -7.98 5.96
CA HIS A 28 5.90 -6.92 6.22
C HIS A 28 6.01 -6.36 7.65
N ASP A 29 7.02 -6.73 8.44
CA ASP A 29 7.37 -5.97 9.64
C ASP A 29 8.05 -4.66 9.20
N PRO A 30 7.57 -3.46 9.61
CA PRO A 30 6.64 -3.18 10.73
C PRO A 30 5.21 -2.82 10.35
N PHE A 31 4.74 -3.16 9.16
CA PHE A 31 3.37 -2.90 8.72
C PHE A 31 2.32 -3.67 9.54
N PRO A 32 1.14 -3.05 9.73
CA PRO A 32 0.04 -3.68 10.43
C PRO A 32 -0.48 -4.90 9.67
N ILE A 33 -1.09 -5.84 10.39
CA ILE A 33 -1.92 -6.87 9.76
C ILE A 33 -3.19 -6.17 9.27
N VAL A 34 -3.54 -6.42 8.01
CA VAL A 34 -4.77 -5.90 7.42
C VAL A 34 -5.82 -7.00 7.42
N LYS A 35 -6.99 -6.70 7.95
CA LYS A 35 -8.16 -7.56 7.78
C LYS A 35 -9.19 -6.85 6.92
N GLU A 36 -9.64 -7.52 5.86
CA GLU A 36 -10.81 -7.14 5.08
C GLU A 36 -11.99 -8.03 5.52
N ARG A 37 -13.06 -7.42 6.03
CA ARG A 37 -14.26 -8.14 6.51
C ARG A 37 -13.92 -9.30 7.46
N GLY A 38 -12.96 -9.05 8.36
CA GLY A 38 -12.48 -10.01 9.35
C GLY A 38 -11.49 -11.07 8.83
N ARG A 39 -11.17 -11.10 7.53
CA ARG A 39 -10.17 -11.99 6.94
C ARG A 39 -8.85 -11.26 6.74
N GLU A 40 -7.77 -11.86 7.21
CA GLU A 40 -6.43 -11.33 6.94
C GLU A 40 -6.15 -11.33 5.44
N ILE A 41 -5.67 -10.20 4.93
CA ILE A 41 -5.21 -10.04 3.56
C ILE A 41 -3.72 -9.69 3.58
N THR A 42 -2.98 -10.28 2.64
CA THR A 42 -1.58 -9.95 2.40
C THR A 42 -1.53 -8.93 1.26
N PRO A 43 -0.99 -7.73 1.48
CA PRO A 43 -0.78 -6.76 0.41
C PRO A 43 0.14 -7.33 -0.68
N GLN A 44 -0.22 -7.14 -1.94
CA GLN A 44 0.44 -7.72 -3.11
C GLN A 44 1.65 -6.91 -3.60
N TYR A 45 1.75 -5.62 -3.26
CA TYR A 45 2.81 -4.78 -3.82
C TYR A 45 3.61 -4.12 -2.71
N ALA A 46 4.93 -4.27 -2.78
CA ALA A 46 5.87 -3.57 -1.92
C ALA A 46 6.98 -2.94 -2.77
N TYR A 47 7.27 -1.67 -2.54
CA TYR A 47 8.33 -0.93 -3.25
C TYR A 47 8.92 0.18 -2.40
N THR A 48 10.11 0.68 -2.75
CA THR A 48 10.72 1.81 -2.05
C THR A 48 10.46 3.12 -2.79
N LYS A 49 9.96 4.13 -2.07
CA LYS A 49 9.73 5.50 -2.57
C LYS A 49 10.37 6.48 -1.60
N ASN A 50 11.23 7.38 -2.10
CA ASN A 50 11.95 8.38 -1.27
C ASN A 50 12.68 7.80 -0.05
N GLY A 51 13.15 6.55 -0.12
CA GLY A 51 13.82 5.87 1.00
C GLY A 51 12.88 5.18 2.00
N HIS A 52 11.56 5.23 1.79
CA HIS A 52 10.56 4.56 2.62
C HIS A 52 9.98 3.35 1.89
N LEU A 53 9.67 2.30 2.63
CA LEU A 53 8.93 1.15 2.10
C LEU A 53 7.46 1.54 1.98
N VAL A 54 6.89 1.30 0.81
CA VAL A 54 5.47 1.49 0.49
C VAL A 54 4.87 0.13 0.25
N VAL A 55 3.75 -0.14 0.90
CA VAL A 55 2.95 -1.34 0.73
C VAL A 55 1.59 -0.93 0.15
N GLU A 56 1.22 -1.53 -0.97
CA GLU A 56 0.04 -1.15 -1.74
C GLU A 56 -0.82 -2.37 -2.08
N GLN A 57 -2.14 -2.22 -1.94
CA GLN A 57 -3.13 -3.23 -2.30
C GLN A 57 -4.32 -2.56 -2.98
N THR A 58 -4.79 -3.15 -4.07
CA THR A 58 -6.13 -2.85 -4.60
C THR A 58 -7.08 -3.98 -4.22
N VAL A 59 -8.16 -3.64 -3.55
CA VAL A 59 -9.21 -4.57 -3.14
C VAL A 59 -10.42 -4.35 -4.05
N GLY A 60 -10.79 -5.39 -4.79
CA GLY A 60 -12.01 -5.38 -5.60
C GLY A 60 -13.22 -5.69 -4.73
N VAL A 61 -14.17 -4.76 -4.64
CA VAL A 61 -15.39 -4.96 -3.85
C VAL A 61 -16.65 -4.80 -4.69
N TYR A 62 -17.55 -5.78 -4.54
CA TYR A 62 -18.94 -5.75 -5.03
C TYR A 62 -19.94 -5.20 -3.99
N GLU A 63 -19.52 -5.07 -2.73
CA GLU A 63 -20.34 -4.62 -1.59
C GLU A 63 -19.49 -3.80 -0.63
N LYS A 64 -20.09 -3.20 0.40
CA LYS A 64 -19.41 -2.39 1.43
C LYS A 64 -18.10 -3.01 1.93
N ALA A 65 -16.99 -2.28 1.82
CA ALA A 65 -15.68 -2.74 2.29
C ALA A 65 -15.51 -2.35 3.75
N SER A 66 -14.94 -3.23 4.57
CA SER A 66 -14.50 -2.86 5.91
C SER A 66 -13.10 -3.36 6.18
N PHE A 67 -12.26 -2.46 6.71
CA PHE A 67 -10.87 -2.73 7.01
C PHE A 67 -10.57 -2.52 8.48
N GLU A 68 -9.87 -3.48 9.07
CA GLU A 68 -9.27 -3.39 10.39
C GLU A 68 -7.75 -3.49 10.25
N LEU A 69 -7.04 -2.56 10.90
CA LEU A 69 -5.59 -2.57 11.00
C LEU A 69 -5.17 -2.98 12.41
N ILE A 70 -4.36 -4.03 12.49
CA ILE A 70 -3.78 -4.49 13.76
C ILE A 70 -2.33 -4.00 13.79
N PRO A 71 -2.00 -2.97 14.59
CA PRO A 71 -0.66 -2.45 14.68
C PRO A 71 0.31 -3.52 15.21
N ARG A 72 1.55 -3.50 14.71
CA ARG A 72 2.64 -4.29 15.27
C ARG A 72 3.17 -3.63 16.54
N GLU A 73 3.88 -4.40 17.35
CA GLU A 73 4.48 -3.90 18.59
C GLU A 73 5.37 -2.67 18.32
N GLY A 74 5.17 -1.62 19.12
CA GLY A 74 5.91 -0.36 19.01
C GLY A 74 5.51 0.53 17.82
N THR A 75 4.48 0.17 17.06
CA THR A 75 4.03 0.96 15.89
C THR A 75 2.79 1.78 16.20
N THR A 76 2.71 2.96 15.58
CA THR A 76 1.52 3.81 15.52
C THR A 76 1.13 4.02 14.06
N ILE A 77 -0.18 3.96 13.80
CA ILE A 77 -0.74 4.14 12.46
C ILE A 77 -1.43 5.50 12.41
N TYR A 78 -1.04 6.33 11.45
CA TYR A 78 -1.72 7.59 11.16
C TYR A 78 -2.35 7.54 9.78
N LEU A 79 -3.60 7.96 9.68
CA LEU A 79 -4.33 8.07 8.43
C LEU A 79 -4.05 9.43 7.78
N LEU A 80 -3.83 9.42 6.47
CA LEU A 80 -3.57 10.59 5.65
C LEU A 80 -4.78 10.89 4.77
N ASP A 81 -5.11 12.18 4.69
CA ASP A 81 -6.10 12.68 3.73
C ASP A 81 -5.43 12.83 2.35
N GLY A 82 -5.43 11.74 1.58
CA GLY A 82 -4.93 11.69 0.21
C GLY A 82 -3.56 11.02 0.04
N LYS A 83 -3.21 10.73 -1.23
CA LYS A 83 -2.05 9.89 -1.60
C LYS A 83 -0.74 10.64 -1.86
N ASN A 84 -0.80 11.96 -1.99
CA ASN A 84 0.34 12.80 -2.32
C ASN A 84 0.74 13.64 -1.11
N VAL A 85 1.34 13.00 -0.11
CA VAL A 85 1.84 13.65 1.10
C VAL A 85 3.38 13.71 1.07
N ASP A 86 3.94 14.88 1.35
CA ASP A 86 5.38 15.06 1.54
C ASP A 86 5.75 14.61 2.95
N LEU A 87 6.25 13.38 3.09
CA LEU A 87 6.59 12.76 4.37
C LEU A 87 7.60 13.57 5.19
N ASN A 88 8.44 14.39 4.55
CA ASN A 88 9.43 15.22 5.23
C ASN A 88 8.83 16.46 5.92
N LYS A 89 7.56 16.76 5.66
CA LYS A 89 6.85 17.94 6.19
C LYS A 89 5.62 17.56 6.99
N ILE A 90 5.51 16.31 7.41
CA ILE A 90 4.39 15.84 8.20
C ILE A 90 4.46 16.41 9.61
N ASP A 91 3.40 17.11 10.00
CA ASP A 91 3.11 17.43 11.39
C ASP A 91 2.24 16.32 11.99
N TYR A 92 2.87 15.42 12.74
CA TYR A 92 2.17 14.30 13.39
C TYR A 92 1.05 14.73 14.35
N SER A 93 1.10 15.94 14.90
CA SER A 93 0.07 16.43 15.82
C SER A 93 -1.25 16.71 15.11
N SER A 94 -1.19 17.00 13.82
CA SER A 94 -2.35 17.24 12.96
C SER A 94 -2.93 15.96 12.36
N LEU A 95 -2.18 14.84 12.41
CA LEU A 95 -2.60 13.60 11.79
C LEU A 95 -3.61 12.83 12.62
N ARG A 96 -4.62 12.30 11.93
CA ARG A 96 -5.60 11.40 12.54
C ARG A 96 -4.94 10.06 12.86
N LYS A 97 -4.85 9.72 14.14
CA LYS A 97 -4.49 8.36 14.57
C LYS A 97 -5.60 7.38 14.17
N TYR A 98 -5.21 6.23 13.61
CA TYR A 98 -6.14 5.11 13.44
C TYR A 98 -6.69 4.71 14.81
N ASN A 99 -8.01 4.60 14.91
CA ASN A 99 -8.71 4.33 16.17
C ASN A 99 -9.86 3.32 16.05
N GLY A 100 -9.92 2.57 14.94
CA GLY A 100 -10.96 1.57 14.69
C GLY A 100 -11.23 1.37 13.21
N GLU A 101 -12.26 0.58 12.94
CA GLU A 101 -12.63 0.14 11.59
C GLU A 101 -12.75 1.29 10.57
N ILE A 102 -12.25 1.03 9.36
CA ILE A 102 -12.37 1.91 8.19
C ILE A 102 -13.46 1.32 7.29
N LEU A 103 -14.51 2.10 7.05
CA LEU A 103 -15.69 1.66 6.29
C LEU A 103 -15.73 2.32 4.91
N ASP A 104 -16.13 1.55 3.91
CA ASP A 104 -16.54 2.00 2.57
C ASP A 104 -15.53 2.94 1.87
N SER A 105 -14.25 2.84 2.23
CA SER A 105 -13.19 3.71 1.71
C SER A 105 -11.85 3.00 1.70
N GLY A 106 -11.08 3.28 0.64
CA GLY A 106 -9.64 3.04 0.66
C GLY A 106 -8.96 4.01 1.62
N PHE A 107 -7.71 3.74 1.98
CA PHE A 107 -6.97 4.59 2.88
C PHE A 107 -5.51 4.72 2.47
N HIS A 108 -4.90 5.81 2.91
CA HIS A 108 -3.47 5.98 2.93
C HIS A 108 -3.05 6.16 4.38
N ALA A 109 -2.10 5.36 4.83
CA ALA A 109 -1.59 5.39 6.19
C ALA A 109 -0.07 5.49 6.20
N ILE A 110 0.48 6.18 7.21
CA ILE A 110 1.89 6.08 7.56
C ILE A 110 2.05 5.24 8.81
N ILE A 111 3.10 4.43 8.82
CA ILE A 111 3.50 3.60 9.95
C ILE A 111 4.68 4.26 10.62
N VAL A 112 4.55 4.53 11.91
CA VAL A 112 5.57 5.20 12.72
C VAL A 112 6.03 4.27 13.82
N LYS A 113 7.34 4.11 13.98
CA LYS A 113 7.97 3.37 15.08
C LYS A 113 9.05 4.25 15.69
N ASP A 114 9.04 4.40 17.02
CA ASP A 114 10.02 5.23 17.74
C ASP A 114 10.16 6.68 17.18
N ASN A 115 9.02 7.28 16.79
CA ASN A 115 8.93 8.61 16.14
C ASN A 115 9.59 8.72 14.75
N VAL A 116 9.85 7.60 14.08
CA VAL A 116 10.38 7.54 12.72
C VAL A 116 9.36 6.90 11.77
N ILE A 117 9.17 7.47 10.58
CA ILE A 117 8.36 6.85 9.53
C ILE A 117 9.11 5.64 8.98
N VAL A 118 8.51 4.47 9.17
CA VAL A 118 9.06 3.19 8.72
C VAL A 118 8.38 2.68 7.45
N GLY A 119 7.22 3.25 7.07
CA GLY A 119 6.62 3.00 5.78
C GLY A 119 5.27 3.66 5.55
N GLU A 120 4.79 3.53 4.31
CA GLU A 120 3.46 3.95 3.84
C GLU A 120 2.63 2.71 3.51
N MET A 121 1.36 2.67 3.90
CA MET A 121 0.40 1.65 3.50
C MET A 121 -0.75 2.29 2.75
N ILE A 122 -1.00 1.82 1.53
CA ILE A 122 -2.06 2.30 0.65
C ILE A 122 -2.99 1.14 0.33
N ILE A 123 -4.27 1.29 0.66
CA ILE A 123 -5.32 0.36 0.23
C ILE A 123 -6.31 1.12 -0.61
N ASP A 124 -6.47 0.68 -1.85
CA ASP A 124 -7.46 1.18 -2.77
C ASP A 124 -8.65 0.25 -2.89
N ILE A 125 -9.83 0.84 -3.04
CA ILE A 125 -11.04 0.13 -3.39
C ILE A 125 -11.27 0.29 -4.90
N ALA A 126 -11.27 -0.83 -5.62
CA ALA A 126 -11.80 -0.88 -6.98
C ALA A 126 -13.28 -1.28 -6.92
N VAL A 127 -14.17 -0.34 -7.22
CA VAL A 127 -15.60 -0.63 -7.41
C VAL A 127 -15.78 -1.13 -8.83
N ALA A 128 -16.18 -2.39 -8.98
CA ALA A 128 -16.62 -2.90 -10.28
C ALA A 128 -17.96 -2.25 -10.63
N VAL A 129 -17.95 -1.30 -11.56
CA VAL A 129 -19.18 -0.80 -12.19
C VAL A 129 -19.72 -1.89 -13.10
N SER A 130 -20.88 -2.46 -12.73
CA SER A 130 -21.68 -3.34 -13.57
C SER A 130 -22.44 -2.58 -14.64
#